data_AF-A0AAD6P679-F1
#
_entry.id   AF-A0AAD6P679-F1
#
_cell.length_a   1.000
_cell.length_b   1.000
_cell.length_c   1.000
_cell.angle_alpha   90.00
_cell.angle_beta   90.00
_cell.angle_gamma   90.00
#
_symmetry.space_group_name_H-M   'P 1'
#
loop_
_entity.id
_entity.type
_entity.pdbx_description
1 polymer ?
#
loop_
_entity_poly.entity_id
_entity_poly.type
_entity_poly.pdbx_seq_one_letter_code
_entity_poly.pdbx_strand_id
1 'polypeptide(L)'
;MLCDMERCASLPPLVGLVDTVKEGFSGFHMGAFSVECDVVDPADVAAIVKTVVRALALYDTAAFREMINNCMSQDLSWKGPARLWEKMLLSLNVAGSEAGTEGDEIAPLDKENIATP
;
A
#
# COMPACT_ATOMS: atom_id res chain seq x y z
N MET A 1 7.67 15.71 -14.74
CA MET A 1 7.07 15.97 -13.43
C MET A 1 8.10 15.49 -12.41
N LEU A 2 9.07 16.36 -12.12
CA LEU A 2 10.18 16.03 -11.23
C LEU A 2 9.69 16.09 -9.78
N CYS A 3 10.00 15.07 -8.98
CA CYS A 3 9.96 15.20 -7.54
C CYS A 3 10.92 16.31 -7.12
N ASP A 4 10.41 17.31 -6.40
CA ASP A 4 11.24 18.30 -5.71
C ASP A 4 12.14 17.61 -4.70
N MET A 5 13.46 17.81 -4.87
CA MET A 5 14.52 17.15 -4.10
C MET A 5 14.52 17.59 -2.62
N GLU A 6 13.92 18.74 -2.29
CA GLU A 6 13.78 19.25 -0.92
C GLU A 6 12.68 18.53 -0.11
N ARG A 7 11.79 17.74 -0.75
CA ARG A 7 10.78 16.93 -0.05
C ARG A 7 11.25 15.54 0.37
N CYS A 8 12.46 15.12 -0.04
CA CYS A 8 13.02 13.82 0.34
C CYS A 8 13.73 13.82 1.70
N ALA A 9 13.96 14.98 2.33
CA ALA A 9 14.71 15.09 3.59
C ALA A 9 13.94 14.62 4.84
N SER A 10 12.64 14.35 4.71
CA SER A 10 11.86 13.61 5.70
C SER A 10 11.27 12.41 4.98
N LEU A 11 11.88 11.22 5.12
CA LEU A 11 11.35 10.03 4.48
C LEU A 11 9.89 9.86 4.94
N PRO A 12 8.91 9.85 4.01
CA PRO A 12 7.52 9.63 4.37
C PRO A 12 7.38 8.25 5.05
N PRO A 13 6.25 7.98 5.74
CA PRO A 13 5.89 6.59 6.09
C PRO A 13 6.13 5.69 4.86
N LEU A 14 6.62 4.46 5.04
CA LEU A 14 6.95 3.49 3.97
C LEU A 14 6.15 3.80 2.69
N VAL A 15 6.78 4.39 1.67
CA VAL A 15 6.10 5.21 0.66
C VAL A 15 4.90 4.48 0.02
N GLY A 16 5.05 3.19 -0.26
CA GLY A 16 3.95 2.38 -0.79
C GLY A 16 2.73 2.30 0.13
N LEU A 17 2.91 2.27 1.45
CA LEU A 17 1.82 2.27 2.41
C LEU A 17 1.03 3.58 2.38
N VAL A 18 1.71 4.72 2.17
CA VAL A 18 1.04 6.03 2.03
C VAL A 18 0.14 6.05 0.80
N ASP A 19 0.53 5.37 -0.27
CA ASP A 19 -0.24 5.29 -1.50
C ASP A 19 -1.41 4.28 -1.40
N THR A 20 -1.25 3.18 -0.65
CA THR A 20 -2.25 2.09 -0.61
C THR A 20 -3.19 2.14 0.60
N VAL A 21 -2.79 2.76 1.72
CA VAL A 21 -3.63 2.86 2.93
C VAL A 21 -4.19 4.27 3.08
N LYS A 22 -5.51 4.35 3.25
CA LYS A 22 -6.24 5.60 3.45
C LYS A 22 -6.65 5.71 4.92
N GLU A 23 -6.16 6.74 5.61
CA GLU A 23 -6.43 7.01 7.03
C GLU A 23 -7.94 6.96 7.33
N GLY A 24 -8.34 6.11 8.28
CA GLY A 24 -9.73 5.96 8.71
C GLY A 24 -10.66 5.26 7.70
N PHE A 25 -10.17 4.93 6.50
CA PHE A 25 -10.95 4.28 5.45
C PHE A 25 -10.56 2.82 5.24
N SER A 26 -9.25 2.55 5.08
CA SER A 26 -8.68 1.20 4.94
C SER A 26 -7.60 0.89 5.98
N GLY A 27 -7.26 1.84 6.86
CA GLY A 27 -6.32 1.63 7.96
C GLY A 27 -5.92 2.91 8.67
N PHE A 28 -4.84 2.85 9.45
CA PHE A 28 -4.30 3.98 10.20
C PHE A 28 -2.80 4.10 9.98
N HIS A 29 -2.34 5.31 9.67
CA HIS A 29 -0.94 5.67 9.54
C HIS A 29 -0.31 5.93 10.91
N MET A 30 0.94 5.50 11.05
CA MET A 30 1.73 5.70 12.27
C MET A 30 2.73 6.86 12.15
N GLY A 31 2.89 7.43 10.95
CA GLY A 31 3.94 8.38 10.65
C GLY A 31 5.21 7.70 10.10
N ALA A 32 6.22 8.50 9.83
CA ALA A 32 7.53 8.02 9.43
C ALA A 32 8.32 7.55 10.65
N PHE A 33 9.03 6.43 10.52
CA PHE A 33 9.93 5.93 11.56
C PHE A 33 11.36 6.38 11.29
N SER A 34 12.20 6.29 12.32
CA SER A 34 13.64 6.42 12.20
C SER A 34 14.18 5.43 11.17
N VAL A 35 15.14 5.89 10.37
CA VAL A 35 15.84 5.09 9.36
C VAL A 35 17.02 4.31 9.94
N GLU A 36 17.40 4.60 11.18
CA GLU A 36 18.50 3.94 11.88
C GLU A 36 18.05 2.56 12.36
N CYS A 37 18.25 1.53 11.52
CA CYS A 37 17.73 0.18 11.78
C CYS A 37 18.31 -0.51 13.02
N ASP A 38 19.51 -0.12 13.46
CA ASP A 38 20.18 -0.70 14.63
C ASP A 38 19.68 -0.12 15.96
N VAL A 39 18.82 0.90 15.91
CA VAL A 39 18.33 1.62 17.09
C VAL A 39 16.81 1.65 17.09
N VAL A 40 16.21 1.30 18.22
CA VAL A 40 14.77 1.50 18.45
C VAL A 40 14.57 2.92 18.97
N ASP A 41 14.01 3.80 18.15
CA ASP A 41 13.66 5.16 18.58
C ASP A 41 12.44 5.13 19.53
N PRO A 42 12.56 5.66 20.75
CA PRO A 42 11.43 5.77 21.67
C PRO A 42 10.23 6.54 21.09
N ALA A 43 10.46 7.49 20.18
CA ALA A 43 9.40 8.24 19.50
C ALA A 43 8.55 7.33 18.59
N ASP A 44 9.19 6.41 17.88
CA ASP A 44 8.50 5.43 17.01
C ASP A 44 7.67 4.47 17.85
N VAL A 45 8.23 4.00 18.98
CA VAL A 45 7.48 3.16 19.94
C VAL A 45 6.24 3.89 20.44
N ALA A 46 6.37 5.17 20.81
CA ALA A 46 5.23 5.97 21.24
C ALA A 46 4.18 6.16 20.13
N ALA A 47 4.62 6.35 18.88
CA ALA A 47 3.73 6.44 17.72
C ALA A 47 2.95 5.14 17.47
N ILE A 48 3.62 3.99 17.54
CA ILE A 48 2.99 2.66 17.44
C ILE A 48 1.92 2.51 18.52
N VAL A 49 2.28 2.70 19.79
CA VAL A 49 1.36 2.52 20.92
C VAL A 49 0.13 3.41 20.75
N LYS A 50 0.34 4.68 20.44
CA LYS A 50 -0.75 5.65 20.23
C LYS A 50 -1.71 5.21 19.12
N THR A 51 -1.18 4.75 17.99
CA THR A 51 -2.01 4.38 16.84
C THR A 51 -2.71 3.04 17.06
N VAL A 52 -2.08 2.07 17.71
CA VAL A 52 -2.72 0.79 18.07
C VAL A 52 -3.87 1.02 19.05
N VAL A 53 -3.68 1.86 20.08
CA VAL A 53 -4.76 2.22 21.01
C VAL A 53 -5.93 2.89 20.29
N ARG A 54 -5.66 3.78 19.33
CA ARG A 54 -6.70 4.39 18.48
C ARG A 54 -7.44 3.36 17.63
N ALA A 55 -6.72 2.42 17.01
CA ALA A 55 -7.32 1.38 16.18
C ALA A 55 -8.20 0.43 17.03
N LEU A 56 -7.73 0.04 18.23
CA LEU A 56 -8.48 -0.80 19.16
C LEU A 56 -9.78 -0.14 19.62
N ALA A 57 -9.82 1.19 19.77
CA ALA A 57 -11.04 1.91 20.12
C ALA A 57 -12.17 1.76 19.07
N LEU A 58 -11.84 1.34 17.85
CA LEU A 58 -12.82 1.09 16.79
C LEU A 58 -13.21 -0.39 16.66
N TYR A 59 -12.52 -1.30 17.36
CA TYR A 59 -12.81 -2.73 17.28
C TYR A 59 -14.30 -3.02 17.61
N ASP A 60 -14.90 -3.94 16.85
CA ASP A 60 -16.33 -4.33 16.94
C ASP A 60 -17.37 -3.21 16.66
N THR A 61 -16.93 -2.03 16.22
CA THR A 61 -17.84 -0.96 15.81
C THR A 61 -18.35 -1.15 14.36
N ALA A 62 -19.41 -0.42 14.01
CA ALA A 62 -19.88 -0.36 12.62
C ALA A 62 -18.81 0.21 11.67
N ALA A 63 -18.05 1.22 12.13
CA ALA A 63 -16.96 1.81 11.37
C ALA A 63 -15.84 0.79 11.09
N PHE A 64 -15.54 -0.11 12.02
CA PHE A 64 -14.57 -1.18 11.76
C PHE A 64 -15.05 -2.19 10.72
N ARG A 65 -16.34 -2.58 10.76
CA ARG A 65 -16.93 -3.44 9.72
C ARG A 65 -16.91 -2.75 8.34
N GLU A 66 -17.19 -1.45 8.29
CA GLU A 66 -17.09 -0.66 7.07
C GLU A 66 -15.65 -0.62 6.54
N MET A 67 -14.67 -0.39 7.42
CA MET A 67 -13.25 -0.44 7.05
C MET A 67 -12.84 -1.80 6.47
N ILE A 68 -13.31 -2.92 7.05
CA ILE A 68 -13.08 -4.26 6.50
C ILE A 68 -13.66 -4.37 5.08
N ASN A 69 -14.91 -3.96 4.89
CA ASN A 69 -15.56 -4.02 3.58
C ASN A 69 -14.84 -3.14 2.55
N ASN A 70 -14.40 -1.94 2.95
CA ASN A 70 -13.60 -1.05 2.12
C ASN A 70 -12.31 -1.75 1.69
N CYS A 71 -11.61 -2.41 2.61
CA CYS A 71 -10.40 -3.17 2.28
C CYS A 71 -10.66 -4.28 1.26
N MET A 72 -11.73 -5.06 1.45
CA MET A 72 -12.10 -6.19 0.60
C MET A 72 -12.63 -5.77 -0.78
N SER A 73 -13.17 -4.55 -0.90
CA SER A 73 -13.71 -4.02 -2.16
C SER A 73 -12.67 -3.44 -3.11
N GLN A 74 -11.40 -3.38 -2.70
CA GLN A 74 -10.33 -2.82 -3.53
C GLN A 74 -10.00 -3.76 -4.70
N ASP A 75 -9.86 -3.17 -5.89
CA ASP A 75 -9.25 -3.88 -7.02
C ASP A 75 -7.73 -3.90 -6.83
N LEU A 76 -7.24 -5.03 -6.31
CA LEU A 76 -5.81 -5.30 -6.11
C LEU A 76 -5.24 -6.20 -7.22
N SER A 77 -5.98 -6.36 -8.33
CA SER A 77 -5.49 -7.09 -9.51
C SER A 77 -4.41 -6.33 -10.26
N TRP A 78 -3.68 -7.03 -11.12
CA TRP A 78 -2.68 -6.39 -11.98
C TRP A 78 -3.27 -5.61 -13.16
N LYS A 79 -4.60 -5.63 -13.37
CA LYS A 79 -5.25 -4.98 -14.52
C LYS A 79 -4.94 -3.49 -14.60
N GLY A 80 -5.13 -2.77 -13.50
CA GLY A 80 -4.83 -1.34 -13.41
C GLY A 80 -3.33 -1.05 -13.56
N PRO A 81 -2.46 -1.62 -12.70
CA PRO A 81 -1.03 -1.39 -12.76
C PRO A 81 -0.38 -1.76 -14.12
N ALA A 82 -0.77 -2.88 -14.73
CA ALA A 82 -0.23 -3.31 -16.02
C ALA A 82 -0.52 -2.30 -17.14
N ARG A 83 -1.71 -1.68 -17.16
CA ARG A 83 -2.05 -0.62 -18.12
C ARG A 83 -1.23 0.65 -17.91
N LEU A 84 -0.90 0.99 -16.67
CA LEU A 84 0.00 2.12 -16.38
C LEU A 84 1.42 1.84 -16.89
N TRP A 85 1.91 0.61 -16.69
CA TRP A 85 3.19 0.17 -17.23
C TRP A 85 3.20 0.21 -18.76
N GLU A 86 2.18 -0.34 -19.42
CA GLU A 86 2.02 -0.29 -20.87
C GLU A 86 2.09 1.14 -21.40
N LYS A 87 1.34 2.07 -20.78
CA LYS A 87 1.36 3.48 -21.16
C LYS A 87 2.76 4.09 -21.05
N MET A 88 3.49 3.78 -19.98
CA MET A 88 4.87 4.23 -19.80
C MET A 88 5.79 3.64 -20.87
N LEU A 89 5.70 2.34 -21.13
CA LEU A 89 6.54 1.65 -22.12
C LEU A 89 6.28 2.14 -23.55
N LEU A 90 5.02 2.38 -23.92
CA LEU A 90 4.66 2.95 -25.22
C LEU A 90 5.20 4.38 -25.39
N SER A 91 5.32 5.15 -24.30
CA SER A 91 5.88 6.50 -24.34
C SER A 91 7.38 6.54 -24.70
N LEU A 92 8.09 5.41 -24.62
CA LEU A 92 9.48 5.29 -25.04
C LEU A 92 9.62 5.23 -26.58
N ASN A 93 8.51 5.10 -27.33
CA ASN A 93 8.42 5.20 -28.79
C ASN A 93 9.41 4.29 -29.56
N VAL A 94 9.63 3.08 -29.04
CA VAL A 94 10.42 2.03 -29.70
C VAL A 94 9.70 1.58 -30.99
N ALA A 95 10.43 1.39 -32.08
CA ALA A 95 9.85 1.03 -33.37
C ALA A 95 9.13 -0.33 -33.30
N GLY A 96 7.89 -0.39 -33.80
CA GLY A 96 7.05 -1.58 -33.77
C GLY A 96 6.29 -1.81 -32.46
N SER A 97 6.34 -0.87 -31.51
CA SER A 97 5.54 -0.93 -30.28
C SER A 97 4.06 -0.63 -30.55
N GLU A 98 3.19 -1.51 -30.07
CA GLU A 98 1.73 -1.42 -30.20
C GLU A 98 1.08 -1.74 -28.85
N ALA A 99 -0.17 -1.31 -28.65
CA ALA A 99 -0.92 -1.65 -27.44
C ALA A 99 -1.28 -3.15 -27.45
N GLY A 100 -1.07 -3.80 -26.31
CA GLY A 100 -1.40 -5.20 -26.07
C GLY A 100 -2.88 -5.42 -25.74
N THR A 101 -3.31 -6.66 -25.91
CA THR A 101 -4.64 -7.13 -25.51
C THR A 101 -4.68 -7.39 -24.01
N GLU A 102 -5.87 -7.26 -23.41
CA GLU A 102 -6.06 -7.64 -22.00
C GLU A 102 -5.91 -9.15 -21.84
N GLY A 103 -4.93 -9.58 -21.06
CA GLY A 103 -4.77 -10.98 -20.66
C GLY A 103 -5.45 -11.24 -19.33
N ASP A 104 -5.88 -12.49 -19.13
CA ASP A 104 -6.32 -12.94 -17.82
C ASP A 104 -5.14 -13.04 -16.85
N GLU A 105 -5.34 -12.57 -15.62
CA GLU A 105 -4.32 -12.67 -14.59
C GLU A 105 -4.14 -14.13 -14.19
N ILE A 106 -2.92 -14.65 -14.43
CA ILE A 106 -2.54 -15.98 -13.97
C ILE A 106 -1.92 -15.82 -12.59
N ALA A 107 -2.75 -15.89 -11.55
CA ALA A 107 -2.23 -16.05 -10.20
C ALA A 107 -1.53 -17.42 -10.11
N PRO A 108 -0.34 -17.52 -9.47
CA PRO A 108 0.17 -18.82 -9.04
C PRO A 108 -0.94 -19.50 -8.23
N LEU A 109 -1.27 -20.76 -8.56
CA LEU A 109 -2.22 -21.54 -7.77
C LEU A 109 -1.80 -21.44 -6.29
N ASP A 110 -2.68 -20.86 -5.47
CA ASP A 110 -2.50 -20.76 -4.03
C ASP A 110 -2.07 -22.14 -3.53
N LYS A 111 -0.80 -22.28 -3.13
CA LYS A 111 -0.43 -23.40 -2.28
C LYS A 111 -1.23 -23.18 -1.01
N GLU A 112 -2.23 -24.03 -0.80
CA GLU A 112 -3.05 -24.13 0.40
C GLU A 112 -2.18 -24.01 1.66
N ASN A 113 -1.96 -22.80 2.17
CA ASN A 113 -1.55 -22.58 3.55
C ASN A 113 -2.83 -22.56 4.40
N ILE A 114 -3.57 -23.67 4.37
CA ILE A 114 -4.62 -23.94 5.33
C ILE A 114 -3.89 -24.20 6.65
N ALA A 115 -4.01 -23.27 7.60
CA ALA A 115 -3.61 -23.51 8.97
C ALA A 115 -4.31 -24.80 9.45
N THR A 116 -3.53 -25.84 9.70
CA THR A 116 -4.02 -27.11 10.25
C THR A 116 -4.49 -26.86 11.69
N PRO A 117 -5.56 -27.54 12.19
CA PRO A 117 -6.25 -27.19 13.43
C PRO A 117 -5.37 -27.10 14.68
#